data_AF-A0A6M4GYA4-F1
#
_entry.id   AF-A0A6M4GYA4-F1
#
_cell.length_a   1.000
_cell.length_b   1.000
_cell.length_c   1.000
_cell.angle_alpha   90.00
_cell.angle_beta   90.00
_cell.angle_gamma   90.00
#
_symmetry.space_group_name_H-M   'P 1'
#
loop_
_entity.id
_entity.type
_entity.pdbx_description
1 polymer ?
#
loop_
_entity_poly.entity_id
_entity_poly.type
_entity_poly.pdbx_seq_one_letter_code
_entity_poly.pdbx_strand_id
1 'polypeptide(L)'
;MLWMILVVVLVIVVVLAAWLNTKSPVSGAPDAYRGIKPLSEPEQTLYWRLREAMPECVVLSQVGFSRFLEPQAANPGARRALFNRIGQKSADFLVCLPDFTIVAVIELDDGTHRVDKDAKRDSILRSARVPLVRVHVREIPTVEWLRSIFTR
;
A
#
# COMPACT_ATOMS: atom_id res chain seq x y z
N MET A 1 9.49 -49.51 47.69
CA MET A 1 8.72 -49.28 46.45
C MET A 1 7.89 -47.98 46.50
N LEU A 2 7.08 -47.74 47.54
CA LEU A 2 6.24 -46.53 47.65
C LEU A 2 7.03 -45.20 47.61
N TRP A 3 8.21 -45.13 48.25
CA TRP A 3 9.06 -43.92 48.23
C TRP A 3 9.61 -43.58 46.84
N MET A 4 9.90 -44.59 46.00
CA MET A 4 10.37 -44.35 44.64
C MET A 4 9.29 -43.71 43.76
N ILE A 5 8.03 -44.08 43.99
CA ILE A 5 6.88 -43.49 43.29
C ILE A 5 6.74 -42.00 43.67
N LEU A 6 6.90 -41.67 44.95
CA LEU A 6 6.83 -40.28 45.42
C LEU A 6 7.93 -39.40 44.82
N VAL A 7 9.16 -39.91 44.69
CA VAL A 7 10.27 -39.16 44.06
C VAL A 7 10.01 -38.93 42.57
N VAL A 8 9.50 -39.93 41.85
CA VAL A 8 9.19 -39.78 40.41
C VAL A 8 8.07 -38.77 40.19
N VAL A 9 7.01 -38.81 41.01
CA VAL A 9 5.91 -37.83 40.94
C VAL A 9 6.43 -36.41 41.23
N LEU A 10 7.29 -36.24 42.24
CA LEU A 10 7.88 -34.94 42.54
C LEU A 10 8.71 -34.39 41.38
N VAL A 11 9.54 -35.23 40.75
CA VAL A 11 10.35 -34.82 39.58
C VAL A 11 9.45 -34.42 38.41
N ILE A 12 8.38 -35.17 38.13
CA ILE A 12 7.43 -34.83 37.07
C ILE A 12 6.74 -33.49 37.35
N VAL A 13 6.32 -33.25 38.60
CA VAL A 13 5.69 -31.98 39.00
C VAL A 13 6.66 -30.81 38.84
N VAL A 14 7.93 -30.98 39.23
CA VAL A 14 8.96 -29.94 39.09
C VAL A 14 9.25 -29.65 37.62
N VAL A 15 9.37 -30.68 36.78
CA VAL A 15 9.60 -30.53 35.33
C VAL A 15 8.41 -29.85 34.66
N LEU A 16 7.17 -30.24 35.00
CA LEU A 16 5.96 -29.60 34.50
C LEU A 16 5.85 -28.14 34.94
N ALA A 17 6.13 -27.84 36.21
CA ALA A 17 6.11 -26.48 36.73
C ALA A 17 7.17 -25.60 36.04
N ALA A 18 8.39 -26.13 35.83
CA ALA A 18 9.44 -25.44 35.10
C ALA A 18 9.03 -25.20 33.63
N TRP A 19 8.41 -26.18 32.97
CA TRP A 19 7.95 -26.07 31.59
C TRP A 19 6.83 -25.02 31.44
N LEU A 20 5.90 -24.97 32.40
CA LEU A 20 4.84 -23.96 32.45
C LEU A 20 5.40 -22.54 32.66
N ASN A 21 6.49 -22.40 33.43
CA ASN A 21 7.17 -21.13 33.65
C ASN A 21 8.14 -20.70 32.53
N THR A 22 8.38 -21.52 31.50
CA THR A 22 9.22 -21.13 30.34
C THR A 22 8.51 -20.22 29.35
N LYS A 23 7.20 -20.04 29.48
CA LYS A 23 6.47 -19.02 28.72
C LYS A 23 6.74 -17.68 29.35
N SER A 24 7.84 -17.03 28.92
CA SER A 24 8.04 -15.61 29.19
C SER A 24 6.73 -14.88 28.88
N PRO A 25 6.18 -14.07 29.80
CA PRO A 25 5.07 -13.22 29.45
C PRO A 25 5.53 -12.39 28.26
N VAL A 26 4.87 -12.55 27.11
CA VAL A 26 5.00 -11.61 25.99
C VAL A 26 4.72 -10.25 26.62
N SER A 27 5.77 -9.46 26.78
CA SER A 27 5.75 -8.20 27.51
C SER A 27 4.57 -7.38 27.01
N GLY A 28 3.59 -7.14 27.89
CA GLY A 28 2.41 -6.32 27.63
C GLY A 28 2.72 -4.83 27.54
N ALA A 29 3.82 -4.47 26.85
CA ALA A 29 3.98 -3.12 26.39
C ALA A 29 2.83 -2.86 25.41
N PRO A 30 1.99 -1.82 25.62
CA PRO A 30 0.98 -1.47 24.65
C PRO A 30 1.65 -1.24 23.29
N ASP A 31 0.99 -1.64 22.21
CA ASP A 31 1.48 -1.39 20.86
C ASP A 31 1.76 0.12 20.71
N ALA A 32 3.04 0.48 20.70
CA ALA A 32 3.47 1.87 20.66
C ALA A 32 3.47 2.33 19.19
N TYR A 33 2.52 3.19 18.84
CA TYR A 33 2.45 3.80 17.51
C TYR A 33 2.94 5.25 17.52
N ARG A 34 3.58 5.66 16.43
CA ARG A 34 4.02 7.05 16.21
C ARG A 34 3.46 7.55 14.89
N GLY A 35 2.86 8.75 14.91
CA GLY A 35 2.45 9.45 13.70
C GLY A 35 3.65 9.89 12.86
N ILE A 36 3.50 9.79 11.53
CA ILE A 36 4.48 10.25 10.54
C ILE A 36 3.79 11.15 9.51
N LYS A 37 4.58 11.91 8.73
CA LYS A 37 4.03 12.56 7.52
C LYS A 37 3.57 11.46 6.55
N PRO A 38 2.37 11.60 5.95
CA PRO A 38 1.83 10.56 5.07
C PRO A 38 2.49 10.53 3.69
N LEU A 39 3.18 11.61 3.31
CA LEU A 39 3.87 11.76 2.03
C LEU A 39 5.35 12.07 2.27
N SER A 40 6.22 11.50 1.43
CA SER A 40 7.64 11.85 1.30
C SER A 40 7.83 13.29 0.79
N GLU A 41 9.05 13.81 0.82
CA GLU A 41 9.35 15.17 0.32
C GLU A 41 9.09 15.33 -1.19
N PRO A 42 9.48 14.37 -2.06
CA PRO A 42 9.11 14.42 -3.48
C PRO A 42 7.60 14.41 -3.71
N GLU A 43 6.87 13.57 -2.98
CA GLU A 43 5.40 13.51 -3.06
C GLU A 43 4.76 14.83 -2.63
N GLN A 44 5.20 15.43 -1.52
CA GLN A 44 4.71 16.74 -1.08
C GLN A 44 4.96 17.80 -2.15
N THR A 45 6.15 17.82 -2.75
CA THR A 45 6.49 18.78 -3.80
C THR A 45 5.60 18.61 -5.03
N LEU A 46 5.43 17.37 -5.50
CA LEU A 46 4.58 17.08 -6.65
C LEU A 46 3.11 17.40 -6.35
N TYR A 47 2.61 17.07 -5.15
CA TYR A 47 1.24 17.37 -4.73
C TYR A 47 0.91 18.86 -4.89
N TRP A 48 1.76 19.75 -4.37
CA TRP A 48 1.53 21.18 -4.48
C TRP A 48 1.58 21.67 -5.93
N ARG A 49 2.51 21.15 -6.74
CA ARG A 49 2.58 21.48 -8.16
C ARG A 49 1.35 21.00 -8.94
N LEU A 50 0.80 19.84 -8.62
CA LEU A 50 -0.44 19.35 -9.21
C LEU A 50 -1.63 20.25 -8.85
N ARG A 51 -1.73 20.67 -7.59
CA ARG A 51 -2.78 21.60 -7.12
C ARG A 51 -2.69 22.97 -7.78
N GLU A 52 -1.47 23.47 -8.04
CA GLU A 52 -1.26 24.73 -8.75
C GLU A 52 -1.49 24.60 -10.26
N ALA A 53 -1.11 23.46 -10.85
CA ALA A 53 -1.27 23.21 -12.28
C ALA A 53 -2.74 23.05 -12.66
N MET A 54 -3.53 22.38 -11.81
CA MET A 54 -4.93 22.00 -12.09
C MET A 54 -5.83 22.37 -10.90
N PRO A 55 -6.07 23.67 -10.65
CA PRO A 55 -6.83 24.12 -9.49
C PRO A 55 -8.29 23.63 -9.48
N GLU A 56 -8.86 23.39 -10.67
CA GLU A 56 -10.19 22.84 -10.88
C GLU A 56 -10.31 21.32 -10.65
N CYS A 57 -9.18 20.60 -10.62
CA CYS A 57 -9.18 19.15 -10.41
C CYS A 57 -9.08 18.78 -8.92
N VAL A 58 -9.62 17.60 -8.59
CA VAL A 58 -9.42 16.93 -7.32
C VAL A 58 -8.14 16.10 -7.40
N VAL A 59 -7.23 16.28 -6.44
CA VAL A 59 -5.99 15.50 -6.33
C VAL A 59 -6.05 14.67 -5.06
N LEU A 60 -6.17 13.35 -5.20
CA LEU A 60 -6.16 12.39 -4.10
C LEU A 60 -4.79 11.72 -4.03
N SER A 61 -4.19 11.62 -2.84
CA SER A 61 -2.89 10.97 -2.64
C SER A 61 -3.01 9.58 -2.04
N GLN A 62 -2.10 8.67 -2.39
CA GLN A 62 -2.00 7.32 -1.81
C GLN A 62 -3.31 6.49 -1.92
N VAL A 63 -3.96 6.55 -3.08
CA VAL A 63 -5.27 5.91 -3.32
C VAL A 63 -5.10 4.45 -3.71
N GLY A 64 -5.58 3.52 -2.88
CA GLY A 64 -5.61 2.10 -3.22
C GLY A 64 -6.33 1.81 -4.54
N PHE A 65 -5.78 0.97 -5.41
CA PHE A 65 -6.38 0.60 -6.70
C PHE A 65 -7.78 0.00 -6.53
N SER A 66 -8.03 -0.71 -5.42
CA SER A 66 -9.36 -1.23 -5.08
C SER A 66 -10.43 -0.15 -4.83
N ARG A 67 -10.05 1.13 -4.73
CA ARG A 67 -10.98 2.25 -4.57
C ARG A 67 -11.50 2.78 -5.90
N PHE A 68 -10.79 2.55 -6.99
CA PHE A 68 -11.15 3.11 -8.30
C PHE A 68 -11.15 2.08 -9.45
N LEU A 69 -10.78 0.83 -9.17
CA LEU A 69 -10.84 -0.27 -10.13
C LEU A 69 -11.77 -1.38 -9.64
N GLU A 70 -12.70 -1.79 -10.49
CA GLU A 70 -13.55 -2.95 -10.26
C GLU A 70 -13.08 -4.15 -11.11
N PRO A 71 -12.79 -5.30 -10.49
CA PRO A 71 -12.51 -6.53 -11.22
C PRO A 71 -13.66 -7.01 -12.11
N GLN A 72 -13.41 -7.06 -13.42
CA GLN A 72 -14.34 -7.58 -14.43
C GLN A 72 -14.04 -9.07 -14.70
N ALA A 73 -14.80 -9.98 -14.08
CA ALA A 73 -14.71 -11.42 -14.34
C ALA A 73 -16.06 -12.11 -14.07
N ALA A 74 -16.41 -13.09 -14.91
CA ALA A 74 -17.70 -13.77 -14.86
C ALA A 74 -17.88 -14.67 -13.62
N ASN A 75 -16.81 -15.32 -13.16
CA ASN A 75 -16.89 -16.22 -12.00
C ASN A 75 -16.35 -15.58 -10.71
N PRO A 76 -16.92 -15.91 -9.53
CA PRO A 76 -16.52 -15.29 -8.26
C PRO A 76 -15.06 -15.53 -7.87
N GLY A 77 -14.51 -16.72 -8.17
CA GLY A 77 -13.12 -17.06 -7.85
C GLY A 77 -12.10 -16.19 -8.60
N ALA A 78 -12.32 -16.00 -9.90
CA ALA A 78 -11.52 -15.14 -10.75
C ALA A 78 -11.66 -13.67 -10.35
N ARG A 79 -12.89 -13.21 -10.04
CA ARG A 79 -13.15 -11.85 -9.53
C ARG A 79 -12.37 -11.59 -8.24
N ARG A 80 -12.36 -12.56 -7.30
CA ARG A 80 -11.58 -12.47 -6.06
C ARG A 80 -10.07 -12.46 -6.33
N ALA A 81 -9.59 -13.30 -7.24
CA ALA A 81 -8.19 -13.34 -7.61
C ALA A 81 -7.72 -12.00 -8.21
N LEU A 82 -8.53 -11.37 -9.08
CA LEU A 82 -8.26 -10.05 -9.62
C LEU A 82 -8.30 -8.96 -8.53
N PHE A 83 -9.28 -9.01 -7.61
CA PHE A 83 -9.35 -8.10 -6.47
C PHE A 83 -8.08 -8.16 -5.60
N ASN A 84 -7.59 -9.37 -5.31
CA ASN A 84 -6.36 -9.55 -4.53
C ASN A 84 -5.13 -8.97 -5.25
N ARG A 85 -5.09 -8.99 -6.59
CA ARG A 85 -3.97 -8.38 -7.36
C ARG A 85 -3.90 -6.87 -7.17
N ILE A 86 -5.05 -6.19 -7.07
CA ILE A 86 -5.11 -4.73 -6.89
C ILE A 86 -5.10 -4.30 -5.42
N GLY A 87 -5.49 -5.17 -4.48
CA GLY A 87 -5.62 -4.83 -3.06
C GLY A 87 -4.33 -4.43 -2.33
N GLN A 88 -3.17 -4.67 -2.93
CA GLN A 88 -1.85 -4.29 -2.40
C GLN A 88 -1.18 -3.20 -3.25
N LYS A 89 -1.95 -2.47 -4.06
CA LYS A 89 -1.46 -1.40 -4.94
C LYS A 89 -2.16 -0.10 -4.56
N SER A 90 -1.41 0.98 -4.42
CA SER A 90 -1.89 2.35 -4.35
C SER A 90 -1.34 3.15 -5.52
N ALA A 91 -2.11 4.11 -6.00
CA ALA A 91 -1.65 5.22 -6.82
C ALA A 91 -1.02 6.27 -5.92
N ASP A 92 0.14 6.84 -6.30
CA ASP A 92 0.72 7.94 -5.53
C ASP A 92 -0.19 9.16 -5.58
N PHE A 93 -0.68 9.50 -6.78
CA PHE A 93 -1.77 10.46 -6.97
C PHE A 93 -2.82 9.96 -7.96
N LEU A 94 -4.09 10.21 -7.64
CA LEU A 94 -5.22 10.06 -8.53
C LEU A 94 -5.82 11.45 -8.76
N VAL A 95 -5.76 11.91 -10.01
CA VAL A 95 -6.34 13.19 -10.44
C VAL A 95 -7.72 12.92 -11.01
N CYS A 96 -8.71 13.67 -10.55
CA CYS A 96 -10.09 13.58 -11.01
C CYS A 96 -10.66 14.97 -11.34
N LEU A 97 -11.72 14.98 -12.15
CA LEU A 97 -12.63 16.12 -12.26
C LEU A 97 -13.41 16.33 -10.94
N PRO A 98 -14.11 17.46 -10.75
CA PRO A 98 -14.90 17.73 -9.54
C PRO A 98 -15.95 16.67 -9.18
N ASP A 99 -16.44 15.92 -10.17
CA ASP A 99 -17.40 14.82 -10.00
C ASP A 99 -16.73 13.46 -9.73
N PHE A 100 -15.41 13.45 -9.50
CA PHE A 100 -14.56 12.28 -9.31
C PHE A 100 -14.34 11.41 -10.55
N THR A 101 -14.71 11.87 -11.75
CA THR A 101 -14.28 11.24 -13.00
C THR A 101 -12.76 11.21 -13.09
N ILE A 102 -12.17 10.03 -13.29
CA ILE A 102 -10.72 9.85 -13.31
C ILE A 102 -10.11 10.52 -14.54
N VAL A 103 -9.15 11.41 -14.32
CA VAL A 103 -8.32 12.04 -15.36
C VAL A 103 -7.06 11.21 -15.57
N ALA A 104 -6.30 10.94 -14.51
CA ALA A 104 -5.09 10.12 -14.58
C ALA A 104 -4.62 9.63 -13.21
N VAL A 105 -3.87 8.53 -13.23
CA VAL A 105 -2.95 8.14 -12.16
C VAL A 105 -1.58 8.77 -12.43
N ILE A 106 -0.95 9.31 -11.39
CA ILE A 106 0.41 9.84 -11.43
C ILE A 106 1.26 9.06 -10.42
N GLU A 107 2.41 8.54 -10.88
CA GLU A 107 3.36 7.77 -10.08
C GLU A 107 4.72 8.46 -10.03
N LEU A 108 5.36 8.42 -8.86
CA LEU A 108 6.74 8.83 -8.66
C LEU A 108 7.68 7.64 -8.80
N ASP A 109 8.60 7.73 -9.76
CA ASP A 109 9.57 6.69 -10.11
C ASP A 109 10.98 7.14 -9.72
N ASP A 110 11.69 6.37 -8.90
CA ASP A 110 13.06 6.66 -8.46
C ASP A 110 14.14 6.05 -9.39
N GLY A 111 13.73 5.41 -10.49
CA GLY A 111 14.58 4.78 -11.48
C GLY A 111 15.18 3.44 -11.03
N THR A 112 14.91 2.98 -9.81
CA THR A 112 15.45 1.71 -9.28
C THR A 112 14.57 0.49 -9.60
N HIS A 113 13.65 0.67 -10.55
CA HIS A 113 12.48 -0.18 -10.67
C HIS A 113 12.74 -1.62 -11.13
N ARG A 114 11.95 -2.52 -10.56
CA ARG A 114 11.83 -3.92 -10.97
C ARG A 114 10.82 -3.99 -12.12
N VAL A 115 11.33 -4.03 -13.36
CA VAL A 115 10.57 -4.05 -14.62
C VAL A 115 9.26 -4.86 -14.56
N ASP A 116 9.27 -6.05 -13.93
CA ASP A 116 8.11 -6.92 -13.82
C ASP A 116 6.95 -6.36 -12.98
N LYS A 117 7.24 -5.57 -11.95
CA LYS A 117 6.21 -4.95 -11.10
C LYS A 117 5.50 -3.83 -11.85
N ASP A 118 6.26 -3.06 -12.61
CA ASP A 118 5.75 -1.93 -13.39
C ASP A 118 4.90 -2.41 -14.56
N ALA A 119 5.35 -3.44 -15.27
CA ALA A 119 4.57 -4.06 -16.34
C ALA A 119 3.20 -4.56 -15.85
N LYS A 120 3.13 -5.07 -14.61
CA LYS A 120 1.86 -5.49 -13.98
C LYS A 120 0.97 -4.31 -13.62
N ARG A 121 1.51 -3.19 -13.11
CA ARG A 121 0.71 -1.97 -12.86
C ARG A 121 0.16 -1.41 -14.17
N ASP A 122 1.00 -1.32 -15.19
CA ASP A 122 0.66 -0.76 -16.50
C ASP A 122 -0.44 -1.57 -17.17
N SER A 123 -0.31 -2.90 -17.15
CA SER A 123 -1.34 -3.78 -17.72
C SER A 123 -2.68 -3.64 -17.00
N ILE A 124 -2.68 -3.45 -15.67
CA ILE A 124 -3.91 -3.23 -14.90
C ILE A 124 -4.56 -1.90 -15.31
N LEU A 125 -3.83 -0.77 -15.23
CA LEU A 125 -4.37 0.54 -15.56
C LEU A 125 -4.80 0.64 -17.03
N ARG A 126 -4.00 0.08 -17.95
CA ARG A 126 -4.33 0.00 -19.38
C ARG A 126 -5.59 -0.79 -19.64
N SER A 127 -5.79 -1.93 -18.97
CA SER A 127 -7.02 -2.73 -19.13
C SER A 127 -8.26 -2.01 -18.60
N ALA A 128 -8.09 -1.16 -17.58
CA ALA A 128 -9.14 -0.29 -17.06
C ALA A 128 -9.33 1.03 -17.85
N ARG A 129 -8.53 1.27 -18.91
CA ARG A 129 -8.49 2.54 -19.66
C ARG A 129 -8.22 3.77 -18.79
N VAL A 130 -7.45 3.60 -17.71
CA VAL A 130 -7.02 4.69 -16.84
C VAL A 130 -5.67 5.22 -17.33
N PRO A 131 -5.56 6.52 -17.69
CA PRO A 131 -4.28 7.11 -18.07
C PRO A 131 -3.26 7.05 -16.93
N LEU A 132 -2.00 6.77 -17.27
CA LEU A 132 -0.89 6.72 -16.33
C LEU A 132 0.19 7.72 -16.77
N VAL A 133 0.60 8.59 -15.84
CA VAL A 133 1.73 9.51 -15.99
C VAL A 133 2.82 9.11 -14.99
N ARG A 134 4.04 8.89 -15.47
CA ARG A 134 5.21 8.65 -14.61
C ARG A 134 6.02 9.93 -14.48
N VAL A 135 6.37 10.26 -13.26
CA VAL A 135 7.24 11.38 -12.90
C VAL A 135 8.49 10.82 -12.27
N HIS A 136 9.66 11.17 -12.79
CA HIS A 136 10.91 10.76 -12.17
C HIS A 136 11.19 11.60 -10.92
N VAL A 137 11.51 10.98 -9.79
CA VAL A 137 11.69 11.63 -8.48
C VAL A 137 12.78 12.70 -8.50
N ARG A 138 13.82 12.51 -9.32
CA ARG A 138 14.92 13.49 -9.47
C ARG A 138 14.57 14.66 -10.40
N GLU A 139 13.49 14.53 -11.15
CA GLU A 139 13.07 15.48 -12.19
C GLU A 139 11.58 15.78 -12.03
N ILE A 140 11.19 16.23 -10.83
CA ILE A 140 9.80 16.62 -10.58
C ILE A 140 9.43 17.73 -11.60
N PRO A 141 8.37 17.57 -12.39
CA PRO A 141 8.02 18.47 -13.47
C PRO A 141 7.57 19.83 -12.95
N THR A 142 7.72 20.87 -13.76
CA THR A 142 7.21 22.19 -13.45
C THR A 142 5.68 22.24 -13.60
N VAL A 143 5.07 23.29 -13.05
CA VAL A 143 3.63 23.53 -13.13
C VAL A 143 3.18 23.69 -14.59
N GLU A 144 4.00 24.33 -15.43
CA GLU A 144 3.72 24.55 -16.85
C GLU A 144 3.69 23.23 -17.63
N TRP A 145 4.65 22.34 -17.35
CA TRP A 145 4.68 21.03 -17.98
C TRP A 145 3.44 20.21 -17.58
N LEU A 146 3.09 20.22 -16.29
CA LEU A 146 1.90 19.54 -15.79
C LEU A 146 0.63 20.07 -16.47
N ARG A 147 0.48 21.39 -16.65
CA ARG A 147 -0.64 21.96 -17.43
C ARG A 147 -0.67 21.41 -18.86
N SER A 148 0.47 21.39 -19.55
CA SER A 148 0.53 20.99 -20.96
C SER A 148 0.06 19.56 -21.24
N ILE A 149 0.21 18.65 -20.28
CA ILE A 149 -0.18 17.23 -20.46
C ILE A 149 -1.65 16.96 -20.10
N PHE A 150 -2.32 17.87 -19.39
CA PHE A 150 -3.71 17.70 -18.94
C PHE A 150 -4.71 18.63 -19.65
N THR A 151 -4.27 19.69 -20.34
CA THR A 151 -5.15 20.64 -21.06
C THR A 151 -5.36 20.26 -22.54
N ARG A 152 -6.00 19.12 -22.83
CA ARG A 152 -6.47 18.78 -24.19
C ARG A 152 -7.96 18.94 -24.35
#